data_AF-A0A377TVJ4-F1
#
_entry.id   AF-A0A377TVJ4-F1
#
_cell.length_a   1.000
_cell.length_b   1.000
_cell.length_c   1.000
_cell.angle_alpha   90.00
_cell.angle_beta   90.00
_cell.angle_gamma   90.00
#
_symmetry.space_group_name_H-M   'P 1'
#
loop_
_entity.id
_entity.type
_entity.pdbx_description
1 polymer ?
#
loop_
_entity_poly.entity_id
_entity_poly.type
_entity_poly.pdbx_seq_one_letter_code
_entity_poly.pdbx_strand_id
1 'polypeptide(L)'
;MNSTMLRVTNRIIERSRDTRAAYLARINQAKTDTVHRAQLACGNLAHGFAACQADDKASLKSMLRNNIAIITSYNDMLSAHQPYEHYPEIIRKALHSANAVGQVAGACRRCATA
;
A
#
# COMPACT_ATOMS: atom_id res chain seq x y z
N MET A 1 -23.08 -17.11 16.79
CA MET A 1 -21.75 -17.41 16.20
C MET A 1 -21.48 -18.90 16.33
N ASN A 2 -20.99 -19.58 15.29
CA ASN A 2 -20.65 -21.01 15.35
C ASN A 2 -19.58 -21.29 16.43
N SER A 3 -19.74 -22.34 17.23
CA SER A 3 -18.86 -22.66 18.37
C SER A 3 -17.40 -22.93 17.96
N THR A 4 -17.19 -23.53 16.79
CA THR A 4 -15.85 -23.77 16.23
C THR A 4 -15.18 -22.47 15.81
N MET A 5 -15.93 -21.55 15.20
CA MET A 5 -15.42 -20.21 14.85
C MET A 5 -14.98 -19.43 16.09
N LEU A 6 -15.77 -19.48 17.16
CA LEU A 6 -15.45 -18.79 18.41
C LEU A 6 -14.15 -19.33 19.03
N ARG A 7 -14.01 -20.65 19.07
CA ARG A 7 -12.80 -21.32 19.59
C ARG A 7 -11.55 -20.97 18.78
N VAL A 8 -11.64 -20.97 17.44
CA VAL A 8 -10.51 -20.61 16.58
C VAL A 8 -10.14 -19.13 16.74
N THR A 9 -11.14 -18.26 16.81
CA THR A 9 -10.95 -16.81 17.00
C THR A 9 -10.21 -16.55 18.32
N ASN A 10 -10.68 -17.12 19.43
CA ASN A 10 -10.06 -16.96 20.74
C ASN A 10 -8.61 -17.49 20.75
N ARG A 11 -8.36 -18.65 20.10
CA ARG A 11 -7.01 -19.20 19.99
C ARG A 11 -6.07 -18.27 19.22
N ILE A 12 -6.56 -17.64 18.16
CA ILE A 12 -5.76 -16.69 17.36
C ILE A 12 -5.49 -15.41 18.16
N ILE A 13 -6.50 -14.89 18.87
CA ILE A 13 -6.35 -13.72 19.74
C ILE A 13 -5.26 -13.97 20.78
N GLU A 14 -5.34 -15.09 21.51
CA GLU A 14 -4.39 -15.37 22.59
C GLU A 14 -2.97 -15.54 22.06
N ARG A 15 -2.78 -16.36 21.01
CA ARG A 15 -1.45 -16.58 20.40
C ARG A 15 -0.84 -15.30 19.83
N SER A 16 -1.67 -14.37 19.37
CA SER A 16 -1.19 -13.16 18.67
C SER A 16 -1.13 -11.95 19.58
N ARG A 17 -1.40 -12.08 20.89
CA ARG A 17 -1.55 -10.94 21.81
C ARG A 17 -0.34 -10.01 21.80
N ASP A 18 0.86 -10.55 21.98
CA ASP A 18 2.08 -9.74 22.09
C ASP A 18 2.50 -9.14 20.74
N THR A 19 2.43 -9.92 19.67
CA THR A 19 2.78 -9.45 18.31
C THR A 19 1.80 -8.41 17.80
N ARG A 20 0.49 -8.58 18.09
CA ARG A 20 -0.55 -7.59 17.81
C ARG A 20 -0.32 -6.31 18.59
N ALA A 21 0.01 -6.39 19.88
CA ALA A 21 0.31 -5.22 20.70
C ALA A 21 1.53 -4.45 20.17
N ALA A 22 2.63 -5.15 19.86
CA ALA A 22 3.82 -4.54 19.26
C ALA A 22 3.52 -3.88 17.90
N TYR A 23 2.72 -4.53 17.05
CA TYR A 23 2.29 -3.96 15.78
C TYR A 23 1.47 -2.68 15.97
N LEU A 24 0.47 -2.70 16.86
CA LEU A 24 -0.35 -1.53 17.14
C LEU A 24 0.46 -0.37 17.74
N ALA A 25 1.43 -0.66 18.61
CA ALA A 25 2.35 0.34 19.13
C ALA A 25 3.17 1.01 18.02
N ARG A 26 3.71 0.22 17.07
CA ARG A 26 4.42 0.75 15.90
C ARG A 26 3.53 1.62 15.02
N ILE A 27 2.30 1.19 14.76
CA ILE A 27 1.34 1.98 13.98
C ILE A 27 1.00 3.29 14.69
N ASN A 28 0.79 3.27 16.01
CA ASN A 28 0.53 4.48 16.79
C ASN A 28 1.74 5.43 16.82
N GLN A 29 2.96 4.90 16.88
CA GLN A 29 4.19 5.71 16.82
C GLN A 29 4.43 6.29 15.41
N ALA A 30 4.11 5.53 14.36
CA ALA A 30 4.23 5.97 12.98
C ALA A 30 3.08 6.92 12.58
N LYS A 31 1.99 6.95 13.35
CA LYS A 31 0.86 7.85 13.15
C LYS A 31 1.33 9.27 13.45
N THR A 32 1.69 9.99 12.40
CA THR A 32 2.05 11.40 12.44
C THR A 32 0.92 12.19 11.79
N ASP A 33 0.60 13.37 12.33
CA ASP A 33 -0.42 14.25 11.74
C ASP A 33 0.02 14.89 10.41
N THR A 34 1.31 14.74 10.06
CA THR A 34 1.93 15.33 8.88
C THR A 34 2.79 14.34 8.11
N VAL A 35 2.86 14.53 6.79
CA VAL A 35 3.57 13.65 5.86
C VAL A 35 5.08 13.79 6.03
N HIS A 36 5.77 12.77 6.56
CA HIS A 36 7.23 12.71 6.72
C HIS A 36 8.01 12.57 5.38
N ARG A 37 7.63 13.27 4.31
CA ARG A 37 8.38 13.21 3.04
C ARG A 37 9.71 13.98 3.06
N ALA A 38 9.88 14.92 3.99
CA ALA A 38 11.12 15.69 4.12
C ALA A 38 12.34 14.86 4.57
N GLN A 39 12.14 13.62 5.05
CA GLN A 39 13.24 12.73 5.48
C GLN A 39 13.65 11.70 4.43
N LEU A 40 13.01 11.64 3.25
CA LEU A 40 13.45 10.73 2.20
C LEU A 40 14.71 11.28 1.49
N ALA A 41 15.73 10.43 1.39
CA ALA A 41 16.93 10.72 0.60
C ALA A 41 16.55 11.05 -0.85
N CYS A 42 17.21 12.05 -1.44
CA CYS A 42 16.91 12.61 -2.76
C CYS A 42 16.79 11.54 -3.87
N GLY A 43 17.55 10.44 -3.77
CA GLY A 43 17.47 9.31 -4.70
C GLY A 43 16.12 8.57 -4.70
N ASN A 44 15.54 8.34 -3.52
CA ASN A 44 14.23 7.69 -3.40
C ASN A 44 13.10 8.60 -3.90
N LEU A 45 13.24 9.91 -3.72
CA LEU A 45 12.31 10.90 -4.26
C LEU A 45 12.39 10.97 -5.79
N ALA A 46 13.59 10.95 -6.37
CA ALA A 46 13.79 10.99 -7.81
C ALA A 46 13.14 9.79 -8.52
N HIS A 47 13.31 8.57 -7.99
CA HIS A 47 12.67 7.38 -8.53
C HIS A 47 11.14 7.39 -8.32
N GLY A 48 10.67 7.84 -7.15
CA GLY A 48 9.24 7.97 -6.86
C GLY A 48 8.52 8.99 -7.74
N PHE A 49 9.22 9.99 -8.30
CA PHE A 49 8.64 10.99 -9.19
C PHE A 49 8.81 10.68 -10.68
N ALA A 50 9.65 9.72 -11.05
CA ALA A 50 9.95 9.42 -12.45
C ALA A 50 8.74 8.86 -13.22
N ALA A 51 7.85 8.13 -12.52
CA ALA A 51 6.65 7.53 -13.10
C ALA A 51 5.38 8.40 -12.96
N CYS A 52 5.49 9.62 -12.41
CA CYS A 52 4.34 10.50 -12.21
C CYS A 52 4.12 11.43 -13.40
N GLN A 53 2.85 11.65 -13.75
CA GLN A 53 2.43 12.70 -14.69
C GLN A 53 2.84 14.09 -14.16
N ALA A 54 2.96 15.08 -15.04
CA ALA A 54 3.48 16.42 -14.69
C ALA A 54 2.74 17.06 -13.50
N ASP A 55 1.41 16.91 -13.44
CA ASP A 55 0.56 17.44 -12.37
C ASP A 55 0.74 16.71 -11.03
N ASP A 56 0.99 15.40 -11.09
CA ASP A 56 1.32 14.59 -9.92
C ASP A 56 2.70 14.93 -9.38
N LYS A 57 3.66 15.22 -10.27
CA LYS A 57 5.01 15.63 -9.88
C LYS A 57 5.00 16.96 -9.13
N ALA A 58 4.20 17.93 -9.57
CA ALA A 58 4.03 19.20 -8.86
C ALA A 58 3.32 18.99 -7.50
N SER A 59 2.26 18.17 -7.48
CA SER A 59 1.50 17.85 -6.26
C SER A 59 2.33 17.11 -5.21
N LEU A 60 3.18 16.19 -5.64
CA LEU A 60 4.04 15.41 -4.76
C LEU A 60 5.23 16.23 -4.23
N LYS A 61 5.78 17.14 -5.04
CA LYS A 61 6.82 18.11 -4.62
C LYS A 61 6.30 19.09 -3.57
N SER A 62 5.04 19.51 -3.70
CA SER A 62 4.39 20.43 -2.77
C SER A 62 4.13 19.81 -1.37
N MET A 63 4.29 18.49 -1.22
CA MET A 63 4.01 17.74 0.03
C MET A 63 2.57 17.86 0.56
N LEU A 64 1.66 18.53 -0.17
CA LEU A 64 0.28 18.76 0.25
C LEU A 64 -0.65 17.56 0.02
N ARG A 65 -0.25 16.58 -0.80
CA ARG A 65 -1.11 15.46 -1.21
C ARG A 65 -0.59 14.11 -0.71
N ASN A 66 -1.51 13.29 -0.18
CA ASN A 66 -1.23 11.93 0.24
C ASN A 66 -0.77 11.08 -0.95
N ASN A 67 0.23 10.23 -0.75
CA ASN A 67 0.74 9.30 -1.77
C ASN A 67 0.46 7.90 -1.25
N ILE A 68 -0.39 7.18 -1.96
CA ILE A 68 -0.90 5.87 -1.57
C ILE A 68 -0.31 4.84 -2.51
N ALA A 69 0.37 3.86 -1.92
CA ALA A 69 0.92 2.75 -2.67
C ALA A 69 -0.16 1.69 -2.92
N ILE A 70 -0.32 1.30 -4.18
CA ILE A 70 -1.16 0.21 -4.65
C ILE A 70 -0.23 -0.97 -4.91
N ILE A 71 -0.22 -1.95 -4.01
CA ILE A 71 0.66 -3.11 -4.08
C ILE A 71 -0.10 -4.28 -4.73
N THR A 72 0.37 -4.77 -5.87
CA THR A 72 -0.30 -5.83 -6.63
C THR A 72 0.63 -6.98 -6.99
N SER A 73 0.14 -8.22 -6.89
CA SER A 73 0.79 -9.43 -7.40
C SER A 73 0.24 -9.85 -8.76
N TYR A 74 -0.47 -8.95 -9.46
CA TYR A 74 -1.00 -9.19 -10.79
C TYR A 74 0.09 -9.70 -11.74
N ASN A 75 -0.26 -10.74 -12.47
CA ASN A 75 0.48 -11.25 -13.61
C ASN A 75 -0.55 -11.74 -14.63
N ASP A 76 -0.17 -11.66 -15.90
CA ASP A 76 -0.95 -12.03 -17.08
C ASP A 76 -0.99 -13.54 -17.34
N MET A 77 -0.23 -14.35 -16.59
CA MET A 77 -0.17 -15.80 -16.75
C MET A 77 -1.40 -16.57 -16.22
N LEU A 78 -2.15 -16.01 -15.27
CA LEU A 78 -3.29 -16.66 -14.64
C LEU A 78 -4.58 -15.92 -15.00
N SER A 79 -5.54 -16.61 -15.63
CA SER A 79 -6.83 -16.01 -16.03
C SER A 79 -7.61 -15.40 -14.85
N ALA A 80 -7.45 -15.94 -13.65
CA ALA A 80 -8.03 -15.40 -12.41
C ALA A 80 -7.56 -13.97 -12.08
N HIS A 81 -6.44 -13.51 -12.66
CA HIS A 81 -5.90 -12.18 -12.43
C HIS A 81 -6.42 -11.15 -13.44
N GLN A 82 -7.05 -11.56 -14.54
CA GLN A 82 -7.52 -10.65 -15.60
C GLN A 82 -8.38 -9.48 -15.08
N PRO A 83 -9.27 -9.65 -14.08
CA PRO A 83 -10.00 -8.53 -13.49
C PRO A 83 -9.10 -7.45 -12.83
N TYR A 84 -7.91 -7.82 -12.37
CA TYR A 84 -6.96 -6.89 -11.73
C TYR A 84 -6.21 -5.99 -12.71
N GLU A 85 -6.30 -6.24 -14.02
CA GLU A 85 -5.61 -5.45 -15.05
C GLU A 85 -6.06 -3.96 -15.02
N HIS A 86 -7.36 -3.72 -14.86
CA HIS A 86 -7.95 -2.37 -14.93
C HIS A 86 -8.22 -1.74 -13.56
N TYR A 87 -8.21 -2.54 -12.49
CA TYR A 87 -8.46 -2.07 -11.13
C TYR A 87 -7.52 -0.96 -10.63
N PRO A 88 -6.19 -1.03 -10.89
CA PRO A 88 -5.27 0.02 -10.47
C PRO A 88 -5.63 1.39 -11.06
N GLU A 89 -6.17 1.44 -12.28
CA GLU A 89 -6.61 2.71 -12.89
C GLU A 89 -7.85 3.27 -12.19
N ILE A 90 -8.83 2.41 -11.89
CA ILE A 90 -10.05 2.78 -11.15
C ILE A 90 -9.68 3.34 -9.77
N ILE A 91 -8.78 2.66 -9.05
CA ILE A 91 -8.30 3.11 -7.73
C ILE A 91 -7.58 4.45 -7.86
N ARG A 92 -6.71 4.63 -8.87
CA ARG A 92 -6.01 5.89 -9.07
C ARG A 92 -6.98 7.05 -9.31
N LYS A 93 -8.01 6.86 -10.14
CA LYS A 93 -9.07 7.87 -10.35
C LYS A 93 -9.79 8.24 -9.06
N ALA A 94 -10.15 7.25 -8.24
CA ALA A 94 -10.78 7.50 -6.94
C ALA A 94 -9.86 8.28 -5.98
N LEU A 95 -8.56 7.96 -5.97
CA LEU A 95 -7.57 8.67 -5.18
C LEU A 95 -7.42 10.13 -5.63
N HIS A 96 -7.41 10.40 -6.93
CA HIS A 96 -7.37 11.77 -7.45
C HIS A 96 -8.57 12.59 -6.97
N SER A 97 -9.78 12.03 -7.01
CA SER A 97 -10.99 12.69 -6.48
C SER A 97 -10.90 13.01 -4.99
N ALA A 98 -10.14 12.22 -4.22
CA ALA A 98 -9.87 12.42 -2.80
C ALA A 98 -8.61 13.27 -2.52
N ASN A 99 -8.08 13.98 -3.53
CA ASN A 99 -6.87 14.79 -3.40
C ASN A 99 -5.63 13.97 -2.95
N ALA A 100 -5.53 12.74 -3.44
CA ALA A 100 -4.41 11.83 -3.22
C ALA A 100 -3.82 11.34 -4.56
N VAL A 101 -2.57 10.89 -4.52
CA VAL A 101 -1.85 10.31 -5.66
C VAL A 101 -1.68 8.82 -5.41
N GLY A 102 -1.94 7.99 -6.43
CA GLY A 102 -1.80 6.53 -6.36
C GLY A 102 -0.62 6.02 -7.19
N GLN A 103 0.32 5.32 -6.55
CA GLN A 103 1.48 4.70 -7.22
C GLN A 103 1.40 3.18 -7.14
N VAL A 104 1.59 2.49 -8.26
CA VAL A 104 1.49 1.02 -8.31
C VAL A 104 2.87 0.41 -8.16
N ALA A 105 3.00 -0.61 -7.33
CA ALA A 105 4.21 -1.43 -7.22
C ALA A 105 3.88 -2.92 -7.31
N GLY A 106 4.77 -3.67 -7.93
CA GLY A 106 4.68 -5.13 -8.04
C GLY A 106 5.14 -5.82 -6.76
N ALA A 107 4.36 -6.78 -6.29
CA ALA A 107 4.67 -7.68 -5.17
C ALA A 107 4.89 -9.12 -5.62
N CYS A 108 4.83 -9.39 -6.92
CA CYS A 108 5.05 -10.74 -7.42
C CYS A 108 6.48 -11.15 -7.07
N ARG A 109 6.62 -12.16 -6.20
CA ARG A 109 7.92 -12.82 -5.99
C ARG A 109 8.37 -13.27 -7.38
N ARG A 110 9.58 -12.85 -7.76
CA ARG A 110 10.28 -13.31 -8.94
C ARG A 110 10.00 -14.80 -9.13
N CYS A 111 9.22 -15.18 -10.15
CA CYS A 111 9.29 -16.53 -10.68
C CYS A 111 10.68 -16.63 -11.30
N ALA A 112 11.66 -16.98 -10.46
CA ALA A 112 12.94 -17.46 -10.94
C ALA A 112 12.63 -18.81 -11.58
N THR A 113 12.46 -18.82 -12.90
CA THR A 113 12.83 -19.98 -13.68
C THR A 113 14.30 -20.25 -13.38
N ALA A 114 14.56 -21.44 -12.83
CA ALA A 114 15.88 -22.04 -12.77
C ALA A 114 16.43 -22.27 -14.18
#